data_AF-A0A9P6P0C6-F1
#
_entry.id   AF-A0A9P6P0C6-F1
#
_cell.length_a   1.000
_cell.length_b   1.000
_cell.length_c   1.000
_cell.angle_alpha   90.00
_cell.angle_beta   90.00
_cell.angle_gamma   90.00
#
_symmetry.space_group_name_H-M   'P 1'
#
loop_
_entity.id
_entity.type
_entity.pdbx_description
1 polymer ?
#
loop_
_entity_poly.entity_id
_entity_poly.type
_entity_poly.pdbx_seq_one_letter_code
_entity_poly.pdbx_strand_id
1 'polypeptide(L)'
;MADQIGFTMRLRINQTNVKKLAYNDDFHYAFRYLPDEIRGDLDSIRPEVRSYYESKGVPITKIAEQDSHDFMKCVYLLKEKESELGKTFDVVALPALGGRFDQTIASINMLYMMKDEIERRVILVSHENLTILLDKAPLVGSCLSELRVRSARKDYANHPTYFGGMVSTSNIIDSDVIEIDTDSPLVWTIELNVNE
;
A
#
# COMPACT_ATOMS: atom_id res chain seq x y z
N MET A 1 30.44 -17.93 -16.82
CA MET A 1 29.78 -18.06 -15.50
C MET A 1 29.14 -16.71 -15.26
N ALA A 2 27.81 -16.66 -15.26
CA ALA A 2 27.07 -15.40 -15.16
C ALA A 2 26.95 -15.02 -13.69
N ASP A 3 27.44 -13.82 -13.36
CA ASP A 3 27.29 -13.20 -12.05
C ASP A 3 25.79 -12.97 -11.78
N GLN A 4 25.23 -13.67 -10.78
CA GLN A 4 23.94 -13.33 -10.22
C GLN A 4 24.09 -12.03 -9.41
N ILE A 5 23.68 -10.94 -10.03
CA ILE A 5 23.52 -9.65 -9.36
C ILE A 5 22.21 -9.72 -8.56
N GLY A 6 22.28 -10.24 -7.34
CA GLY A 6 21.20 -10.14 -6.34
C GLY A 6 21.14 -8.71 -5.79
N PHE A 7 19.93 -8.17 -5.66
CA PHE A 7 19.69 -6.80 -5.19
C PHE A 7 18.89 -6.81 -3.90
N THR A 8 18.96 -5.73 -3.14
CA THR A 8 18.69 -5.76 -1.71
C THR A 8 17.96 -4.50 -1.28
N MET A 9 16.70 -4.62 -0.85
CA MET A 9 15.86 -3.48 -0.41
C MET A 9 15.98 -3.20 1.10
N ARG A 10 15.83 -1.93 1.54
CA ARG A 10 15.96 -1.46 2.94
C ARG A 10 14.72 -0.72 3.53
N LEU A 11 14.10 -1.17 4.64
CA LEU A 11 12.80 -0.69 5.17
C LEU A 11 12.81 -0.58 6.71
N ARG A 12 12.47 0.60 7.25
CA ARG A 12 12.35 0.88 8.69
C ARG A 12 10.94 1.36 9.00
N ILE A 13 10.19 0.63 9.82
CA ILE A 13 8.78 0.94 10.13
C ILE A 13 8.68 1.53 11.54
N ASN A 14 8.17 2.76 11.64
CA ASN A 14 7.81 3.36 12.93
C ASN A 14 6.30 3.17 13.14
N GLN A 15 5.92 2.16 13.92
CA GLN A 15 4.57 1.55 13.91
C GLN A 15 3.47 2.39 14.58
N THR A 16 3.80 3.44 15.34
CA THR A 16 2.91 3.97 16.39
C THR A 16 1.75 4.84 15.90
N ASN A 17 1.76 5.36 14.66
CA ASN A 17 0.80 6.41 14.25
C ASN A 17 -0.19 6.04 13.13
N VAL A 18 -0.03 4.92 12.43
CA VAL A 18 -0.80 4.64 11.19
C VAL A 18 -2.21 4.09 11.49
N LYS A 19 -2.37 3.12 12.40
CA LYS A 19 -3.70 2.55 12.70
C LYS A 19 -4.64 3.51 13.42
N LYS A 20 -4.11 4.37 14.30
CA LYS A 20 -4.93 5.33 15.07
C LYS A 20 -5.63 6.37 14.18
N LEU A 21 -5.04 6.69 13.03
CA LEU A 21 -5.65 7.56 12.02
C LEU A 21 -6.63 6.81 11.11
N ALA A 22 -6.38 5.52 10.87
CA ALA A 22 -7.05 4.72 9.84
C ALA A 22 -8.28 3.94 10.32
N TYR A 23 -8.32 3.51 11.58
CA TYR A 23 -9.28 2.49 12.06
C TYR A 23 -9.87 2.77 13.43
N ASN A 24 -9.81 4.01 13.90
CA ASN A 24 -10.53 4.37 15.10
C ASN A 24 -12.02 4.53 14.74
N ASP A 25 -12.84 3.55 15.13
CA ASP A 25 -14.30 3.48 14.88
C ASP A 25 -15.11 4.59 15.57
N ASP A 26 -14.44 5.48 16.31
CA ASP A 26 -15.02 6.71 16.79
C ASP A 26 -15.39 7.61 15.60
N PHE A 27 -16.66 7.51 15.18
CA PHE A 27 -17.33 8.39 14.20
C PHE A 27 -17.01 9.87 14.40
N HIS A 28 -16.67 10.29 15.63
CA HIS A 28 -16.25 11.66 15.96
C HIS A 28 -14.91 12.10 15.36
N TYR A 29 -13.98 11.19 15.02
CA TYR A 29 -12.69 11.56 14.41
C TYR A 29 -12.77 11.78 12.89
N ALA A 30 -13.62 11.03 12.19
CA ALA A 30 -13.79 11.17 10.73
C ALA A 30 -14.26 12.58 10.34
N PHE A 31 -15.01 13.25 11.20
CA PHE A 31 -15.50 14.61 10.95
C PHE A 31 -14.47 15.73 11.18
N ARG A 32 -13.28 15.41 11.71
CA ARG A 32 -12.20 16.38 11.93
C ARG A 32 -11.31 16.61 10.71
N TYR A 33 -11.32 15.67 9.76
CA TYR A 33 -10.50 15.72 8.56
C TYR A 33 -11.41 15.70 7.33
N LEU A 34 -11.39 16.79 6.56
CA LEU A 34 -12.12 16.85 5.30
C LEU A 34 -11.20 16.39 4.17
N PRO A 35 -11.65 15.48 3.28
CA PRO A 35 -10.88 15.11 2.11
C PRO A 35 -10.83 16.26 1.10
N ASP A 36 -9.77 16.30 0.31
CA ASP A 36 -9.63 17.28 -0.78
C ASP A 36 -10.65 17.07 -1.90
N GLU A 37 -11.08 15.82 -2.12
CA GLU A 37 -12.11 15.43 -3.08
C GLU A 37 -12.56 13.99 -2.80
N ILE A 38 -13.82 13.68 -3.09
CA ILE A 38 -14.36 12.32 -3.11
C ILE A 38 -14.60 11.95 -4.57
N ARG A 39 -13.92 10.92 -5.08
CA ARG A 39 -14.04 10.46 -6.46
C ARG A 39 -14.30 8.97 -6.53
N GLY A 40 -15.20 8.57 -7.44
CA GLY A 40 -15.57 7.18 -7.69
C GLY A 40 -16.81 7.08 -8.56
N ASP A 41 -17.35 5.88 -8.78
CA ASP A 41 -18.69 5.74 -9.37
C ASP A 41 -19.82 6.12 -8.40
N LEU A 42 -19.50 6.19 -7.10
CA LEU A 42 -20.38 6.62 -6.01
C LEU A 42 -21.59 5.71 -5.82
N ASP A 43 -21.50 4.43 -6.16
CA ASP A 43 -22.58 3.46 -5.93
C ASP A 43 -22.70 3.04 -4.44
N SER A 44 -21.58 3.13 -3.71
CA SER A 44 -21.43 2.71 -2.32
C SER A 44 -21.55 3.85 -1.31
N ILE A 45 -21.49 5.12 -1.76
CA ILE A 45 -21.60 6.27 -0.86
C ILE A 45 -23.03 6.39 -0.33
N ARG A 46 -23.19 6.46 1.00
CA ARG A 46 -24.50 6.64 1.61
C ARG A 46 -25.01 8.08 1.41
N PRO A 47 -26.31 8.30 1.17
CA PRO A 47 -26.85 9.63 0.90
C PRO A 47 -26.54 10.67 1.99
N GLU A 48 -26.57 10.27 3.26
CA GLU A 48 -26.26 11.14 4.39
C GLU A 48 -24.78 11.51 4.47
N VAL A 49 -23.87 10.60 4.08
CA VAL A 49 -22.42 10.84 4.02
C VAL A 49 -22.11 11.81 2.88
N ARG A 50 -22.73 11.59 1.72
CA ARG A 50 -22.61 12.49 0.56
C ARG A 50 -23.06 13.90 0.92
N SER A 51 -24.27 14.02 1.46
CA SER A 51 -24.85 15.31 1.84
C SER A 51 -24.00 16.04 2.88
N TYR A 52 -23.42 15.29 3.83
CA TYR A 52 -22.50 15.86 4.81
C TYR A 52 -21.28 16.50 4.15
N TYR A 53 -20.56 15.76 3.29
CA TYR A 53 -19.35 16.29 2.66
C TYR A 53 -19.64 17.42 1.66
N GLU A 54 -20.75 17.34 0.92
CA GLU A 54 -21.23 18.45 0.07
C GLU A 54 -21.48 19.72 0.91
N SER A 55 -22.12 19.58 2.09
CA SER A 55 -22.35 20.72 3.00
C SER A 55 -21.06 21.33 3.59
N LYS A 56 -19.96 20.58 3.56
CA LYS A 56 -18.63 21.02 3.99
C LYS A 56 -17.78 21.59 2.85
N GLY A 57 -18.33 21.66 1.64
CA GLY A 57 -17.63 22.18 0.46
C GLY A 57 -16.61 21.21 -0.14
N VAL A 58 -16.67 19.92 0.21
CA VAL A 58 -15.82 18.89 -0.39
C VAL A 58 -16.31 18.61 -1.82
N PRO A 59 -15.44 18.72 -2.84
CA PRO A 59 -15.78 18.31 -4.20
C PRO A 59 -16.14 16.82 -4.26
N ILE A 60 -17.25 16.48 -4.91
CA ILE A 60 -17.67 15.09 -5.14
C ILE A 60 -17.78 14.85 -6.65
N THR A 61 -16.86 14.06 -7.19
CA THR A 61 -16.72 13.80 -8.62
C THR A 61 -17.18 12.38 -8.95
N LYS A 62 -18.30 12.25 -9.67
CA LYS A 62 -18.78 10.96 -10.15
C LYS A 62 -18.12 10.58 -11.47
N ILE A 63 -17.52 9.40 -11.52
CA ILE A 63 -16.95 8.79 -12.72
C ILE A 63 -17.84 7.62 -13.14
N ALA A 64 -18.60 7.80 -14.23
CA ALA A 64 -19.62 6.85 -14.66
C ALA A 64 -19.06 5.60 -15.35
N GLU A 65 -17.81 5.64 -15.83
CA GLU A 65 -17.20 4.47 -16.48
C GLU A 65 -16.98 3.32 -15.49
N GLN A 66 -17.03 2.10 -16.02
CA GLN A 66 -17.03 0.84 -15.27
C GLN A 66 -15.84 -0.06 -15.63
N ASP A 67 -14.92 0.42 -16.47
CA ASP A 67 -13.69 -0.26 -16.86
C ASP A 67 -12.60 -0.09 -15.79
N SER A 68 -12.75 0.86 -14.85
CA SER A 68 -11.85 1.05 -13.71
C SER A 68 -12.57 1.04 -12.36
N HIS A 69 -11.89 0.52 -11.34
CA HIS A 69 -12.38 0.52 -9.96
C HIS A 69 -12.02 1.82 -9.23
N ASP A 70 -12.68 2.12 -8.12
CA ASP A 70 -12.52 3.41 -7.42
C ASP A 70 -11.08 3.72 -7.02
N PHE A 71 -10.28 2.72 -6.63
CA PHE A 71 -8.87 2.96 -6.33
C PHE A 71 -8.07 3.47 -7.57
N MET A 72 -8.34 2.97 -8.79
CA MET A 72 -7.74 3.52 -10.01
C MET A 72 -8.19 4.97 -10.24
N LYS A 73 -9.49 5.25 -10.06
CA LYS A 73 -10.07 6.59 -10.22
C LYS A 73 -9.43 7.60 -9.26
N CYS A 74 -9.14 7.18 -8.02
CA CYS A 74 -8.41 7.98 -7.04
C CYS A 74 -6.94 8.21 -7.43
N VAL A 75 -6.26 7.21 -8.00
CA VAL A 75 -4.88 7.39 -8.49
C VAL A 75 -4.83 8.34 -9.69
N TYR A 76 -5.82 8.32 -10.58
CA TYR A 76 -5.92 9.30 -11.67
C TYR A 76 -6.12 10.73 -11.14
N LEU A 77 -7.01 10.91 -10.17
CA LEU A 77 -7.17 12.18 -9.46
C LEU A 77 -5.87 12.66 -8.81
N LEU A 78 -5.14 11.76 -8.15
CA LEU A 78 -3.84 12.09 -7.58
C LEU A 78 -2.90 12.63 -8.66
N LYS A 79 -2.77 11.93 -9.79
CA LYS A 79 -1.91 12.34 -10.91
C LYS A 79 -2.31 13.70 -11.50
N GLU A 80 -3.61 13.99 -11.60
CA GLU A 80 -4.11 15.31 -12.00
C GLU A 80 -3.60 16.40 -11.04
N LYS A 81 -3.79 16.21 -9.73
CA LYS A 81 -3.35 17.17 -8.71
C LYS A 81 -1.82 17.33 -8.67
N GLU A 82 -1.08 16.25 -8.87
CA GLU A 82 0.38 16.28 -8.90
C GLU A 82 0.93 17.06 -10.09
N SER A 83 0.28 16.94 -11.24
CA SER A 83 0.59 17.73 -12.44
C SER A 83 0.37 19.22 -12.19
N GLU A 84 -0.71 19.59 -11.51
CA GLU A 84 -1.01 20.98 -11.14
C GLU A 84 -0.02 21.56 -10.12
N LEU A 85 0.40 20.74 -9.15
CA LEU A 85 1.29 21.14 -8.07
C LEU A 85 2.78 21.02 -8.42
N GLY A 86 3.13 20.32 -9.51
CA GLY A 86 4.51 20.01 -9.88
C GLY A 86 5.24 19.17 -8.83
N LYS A 87 4.52 18.31 -8.10
CA LYS A 87 5.05 17.53 -6.98
C LYS A 87 4.43 16.13 -6.97
N THR A 88 5.24 15.12 -6.67
CA THR A 88 4.80 13.73 -6.45
C THR A 88 4.61 13.44 -4.95
N PHE A 89 3.65 12.56 -4.63
CA PHE A 89 3.35 12.10 -3.29
C PHE A 89 3.47 10.57 -3.17
N ASP A 90 3.82 10.11 -1.98
CA ASP A 90 3.63 8.72 -1.58
C ASP A 90 2.14 8.41 -1.40
N VAL A 91 1.75 7.17 -1.66
CA VAL A 91 0.37 6.69 -1.55
C VAL A 91 0.23 5.75 -0.37
N VAL A 92 -0.70 6.08 0.53
CA VAL A 92 -1.16 5.19 1.60
C VAL A 92 -2.65 4.95 1.40
N ALA A 93 -3.02 3.72 1.02
CA ALA A 93 -4.39 3.36 0.66
C ALA A 93 -5.11 2.63 1.83
N LEU A 94 -6.32 3.08 2.15
CA LEU A 94 -7.07 2.73 3.37
C LEU A 94 -8.60 2.71 3.14
N PRO A 95 -9.33 1.66 3.59
CA PRO A 95 -8.85 0.29 3.74
C PRO A 95 -8.64 -0.33 2.35
N ALA A 96 -7.41 -0.71 2.03
CA ALA A 96 -7.10 -1.29 0.71
C ALA A 96 -7.17 -2.83 0.69
N LEU A 97 -7.18 -3.47 1.86
CA LEU A 97 -7.25 -4.92 2.00
C LEU A 97 -8.33 -5.26 3.04
N GLY A 98 -9.00 -6.40 2.81
CA GLY A 98 -10.15 -6.82 3.61
C GLY A 98 -11.47 -6.56 2.90
N GLY A 99 -12.53 -7.24 3.33
CA GLY A 99 -13.84 -7.17 2.70
C GLY A 99 -13.95 -8.05 1.45
N ARG A 100 -14.42 -7.47 0.33
CA ARG A 100 -14.62 -8.20 -0.93
C ARG A 100 -13.29 -8.72 -1.49
N PHE A 101 -13.24 -10.00 -1.80
CA PHE A 101 -12.03 -10.65 -2.28
C PHE A 101 -11.55 -10.10 -3.62
N ASP A 102 -12.47 -9.84 -4.56
CA ASP A 102 -12.16 -9.23 -5.85
C ASP A 102 -11.49 -7.86 -5.71
N GLN A 103 -11.97 -7.02 -4.78
CA GLN A 103 -11.38 -5.71 -4.46
C GLN A 103 -10.01 -5.84 -3.77
N THR A 104 -9.81 -6.89 -2.97
CA THR A 104 -8.51 -7.19 -2.36
C THR A 104 -7.48 -7.52 -3.44
N ILE A 105 -7.83 -8.37 -4.40
CA ILE A 105 -6.94 -8.69 -5.53
C ILE A 105 -6.71 -7.47 -6.43
N ALA A 106 -7.73 -6.65 -6.68
CA ALA A 106 -7.60 -5.40 -7.43
C ALA A 106 -6.62 -4.43 -6.75
N SER A 107 -6.67 -4.33 -5.42
CA SER A 107 -5.73 -3.48 -4.66
C SER A 107 -4.30 -4.01 -4.70
N ILE A 108 -4.10 -5.33 -4.65
CA ILE A 108 -2.77 -5.93 -4.88
C ILE A 108 -2.29 -5.64 -6.30
N ASN A 109 -3.17 -5.76 -7.31
CA ASN A 109 -2.84 -5.45 -8.69
C ASN A 109 -2.42 -3.98 -8.89
N MET A 110 -2.99 -3.04 -8.12
CA MET A 110 -2.55 -1.64 -8.14
C MET A 110 -1.08 -1.46 -7.78
N LEU A 111 -0.54 -2.27 -6.86
CA LEU A 111 0.88 -2.23 -6.56
C LEU A 111 1.73 -2.57 -7.79
N TYR A 112 1.32 -3.57 -8.58
CA TYR A 112 2.01 -3.95 -9.82
C TYR A 112 1.83 -2.91 -10.92
N MET A 113 0.65 -2.31 -11.04
CA MET A 113 0.39 -1.25 -12.02
C MET A 113 1.23 0.01 -11.76
N MET A 114 1.61 0.25 -10.50
CA MET A 114 2.41 1.41 -10.09
C MET A 114 3.90 1.08 -9.88
N LYS A 115 4.34 -0.15 -10.17
CA LYS A 115 5.70 -0.63 -9.82
C LYS A 115 6.82 0.18 -10.48
N ASP A 116 6.59 0.69 -11.69
CA ASP A 116 7.59 1.43 -12.46
C ASP A 116 7.64 2.94 -12.08
N GLU A 117 6.82 3.37 -11.12
CA GLU A 117 6.83 4.73 -10.57
C GLU A 117 7.87 4.85 -9.44
N ILE A 118 9.16 4.71 -9.79
CA ILE A 118 10.29 4.48 -8.85
C ILE A 118 10.42 5.55 -7.75
N GLU A 119 9.93 6.77 -7.97
CA GLU A 119 9.98 7.87 -7.00
C GLU A 119 8.87 7.81 -5.94
N ARG A 120 7.87 6.92 -6.10
CA ARG A 120 6.69 6.83 -5.23
C ARG A 120 6.68 5.53 -4.43
N ARG A 121 6.40 5.64 -3.13
CA ARG A 121 6.02 4.48 -2.31
C ARG A 121 4.52 4.29 -2.34
N VAL A 122 4.08 3.06 -2.56
CA VAL A 122 2.67 2.68 -2.48
C VAL A 122 2.51 1.66 -1.36
N ILE A 123 1.69 1.99 -0.37
CA ILE A 123 1.46 1.20 0.83
C ILE A 123 -0.02 0.92 0.95
N LEU A 124 -0.40 -0.35 0.96
CA LEU A 124 -1.74 -0.79 1.28
C LEU A 124 -1.80 -1.06 2.77
N VAL A 125 -2.78 -0.48 3.45
CA VAL A 125 -2.96 -0.68 4.88
C VAL A 125 -4.35 -1.27 5.13
N SER A 126 -4.38 -2.28 5.99
CA SER A 126 -5.56 -2.96 6.50
C SER A 126 -5.64 -2.79 8.02
N HIS A 127 -6.73 -3.25 8.63
CA HIS A 127 -6.86 -3.31 10.10
C HIS A 127 -5.72 -4.09 10.76
N GLU A 128 -5.17 -5.09 10.08
CA GLU A 128 -4.20 -6.02 10.65
C GLU A 128 -2.84 -5.90 10.01
N ASN A 129 -2.76 -5.48 8.75
CA ASN A 129 -1.55 -5.64 7.95
C ASN A 129 -1.16 -4.36 7.20
N LEU A 130 0.14 -4.21 6.98
CA LEU A 130 0.71 -3.30 5.99
C LEU A 130 1.31 -4.13 4.86
N THR A 131 1.04 -3.74 3.63
CA THR A 131 1.46 -4.47 2.42
C THR A 131 2.06 -3.53 1.39
N ILE A 132 3.17 -3.95 0.80
CA ILE A 132 3.92 -3.22 -0.25
C ILE A 132 4.38 -4.19 -1.33
N LEU A 133 4.81 -3.64 -2.46
CA LEU A 133 5.52 -4.41 -3.49
C LEU A 133 7.02 -4.09 -3.40
N LEU A 134 7.82 -5.14 -3.29
CA LEU A 134 9.27 -5.08 -3.37
C LEU A 134 9.64 -5.38 -4.83
N ASP A 135 10.02 -4.34 -5.58
CA ASP A 135 10.50 -4.50 -6.96
C ASP A 135 12.04 -4.58 -7.01
N LYS A 136 12.56 -5.11 -8.12
CA LYS A 136 13.98 -5.36 -8.41
C LYS A 136 14.81 -4.07 -8.60
N ALA A 137 14.17 -2.91 -8.69
CA ALA A 137 14.81 -1.66 -9.09
C ALA A 137 15.60 -0.98 -7.94
N PRO A 138 16.75 -0.35 -8.24
CA PRO A 138 17.57 0.31 -7.24
C PRO A 138 16.91 1.63 -6.82
N LEU A 139 16.54 1.77 -5.55
CA LEU A 139 16.24 3.06 -4.94
C LEU A 139 17.55 3.87 -4.82
N VAL A 140 17.95 4.55 -5.89
CA VAL A 140 19.08 5.50 -5.89
C VAL A 140 18.59 6.83 -5.35
N GLY A 141 18.74 7.05 -4.04
CA GLY A 141 18.34 8.31 -3.42
C GLY A 141 18.55 8.31 -1.91
N SER A 142 19.78 8.66 -1.51
CA SER A 142 20.25 9.12 -0.18
C SER A 142 19.43 8.84 1.08
N CYS A 143 20.15 8.30 2.07
CA CYS A 143 19.73 7.90 3.42
C CYS A 143 18.89 6.64 3.43
N LEU A 144 19.51 5.53 3.82
CA LEU A 144 18.96 4.51 4.72
C LEU A 144 20.05 3.44 4.92
N SER A 145 20.79 3.60 6.01
CA SER A 145 21.71 2.60 6.53
C SER A 145 20.93 1.35 6.96
N GLU A 146 21.23 0.25 6.26
CA GLU A 146 21.13 -1.14 6.72
C GLU A 146 19.76 -1.82 6.87
N LEU A 147 19.40 -2.60 5.85
CA LEU A 147 18.57 -3.80 5.91
C LEU A 147 19.52 -4.96 5.56
N ARG A 148 19.46 -6.14 6.28
CA ARG A 148 19.96 -7.52 5.96
C ARG A 148 18.88 -8.66 5.93
N VAL A 149 18.62 -9.47 4.86
CA VAL A 149 17.60 -10.60 4.87
C VAL A 149 18.39 -11.80 5.26
N ARG A 150 17.92 -12.46 6.30
CA ARG A 150 17.88 -13.91 6.33
C ARG A 150 16.54 -14.25 6.94
N SER A 151 15.76 -15.09 6.28
CA SER A 151 14.63 -15.75 6.94
C SER A 151 15.16 -16.43 8.20
N ALA A 152 14.56 -16.14 9.36
CA ALA A 152 14.89 -16.75 10.65
C ALA A 152 14.50 -18.24 10.75
N ARG A 153 14.23 -18.91 9.62
CA ARG A 153 14.42 -20.36 9.48
C ARG A 153 15.46 -20.63 8.42
N LYS A 154 16.56 -21.26 8.83
CA LYS A 154 17.69 -21.71 7.99
C LYS A 154 17.29 -22.69 6.86
N ASP A 155 16.01 -23.03 6.73
CA ASP A 155 15.54 -24.15 5.93
C ASP A 155 15.04 -23.75 4.53
N TYR A 156 14.96 -22.45 4.18
CA TYR A 156 14.29 -22.00 2.94
C TYR A 156 15.16 -21.24 1.92
N ALA A 157 16.47 -21.14 2.14
CA ALA A 157 17.35 -20.56 1.13
C ALA A 157 17.24 -21.35 -0.20
N ASN A 158 16.79 -20.68 -1.27
CA ASN A 158 16.61 -21.20 -2.64
C ASN A 158 15.29 -21.95 -2.96
N HIS A 159 14.23 -21.84 -2.16
CA HIS A 159 12.93 -22.38 -2.57
C HIS A 159 12.17 -21.40 -3.50
N PRO A 160 11.73 -21.83 -4.69
CA PRO A 160 10.91 -20.99 -5.56
C PRO A 160 9.56 -20.69 -4.89
N THR A 161 9.13 -19.43 -4.92
CA THR A 161 7.83 -19.00 -4.38
C THR A 161 6.87 -18.67 -5.52
N TYR A 162 5.68 -19.26 -5.51
CA TYR A 162 4.65 -19.04 -6.53
C TYR A 162 3.31 -19.61 -6.07
N PHE A 163 2.20 -19.07 -6.58
CA PHE A 163 0.86 -19.61 -6.34
C PHE A 163 0.73 -21.03 -6.90
N GLY A 164 0.23 -21.96 -6.08
CA GLY A 164 0.21 -23.40 -6.40
C GLY A 164 1.49 -24.16 -5.98
N GLY A 165 2.50 -23.44 -5.48
CA GLY A 165 3.70 -23.99 -4.86
C GLY A 165 3.89 -23.47 -3.44
N MET A 166 5.13 -23.12 -3.08
CA MET A 166 5.45 -22.56 -1.77
C MET A 166 5.11 -21.07 -1.72
N VAL A 167 4.41 -20.64 -0.66
CA VAL A 167 4.18 -19.22 -0.34
C VAL A 167 4.60 -19.01 1.11
N SER A 168 5.53 -18.08 1.34
CA SER A 168 6.04 -17.81 2.66
C SER A 168 5.03 -17.00 3.48
N THR A 169 4.34 -17.64 4.41
CA THR A 169 3.34 -17.02 5.29
C THR A 169 3.64 -17.34 6.76
N SER A 170 3.09 -16.55 7.69
CA SER A 170 3.29 -16.73 9.14
C SER A 170 4.76 -16.66 9.59
N ASN A 171 5.55 -15.81 8.93
CA ASN A 171 6.90 -15.50 9.38
C ASN A 171 6.87 -14.53 10.55
N ILE A 172 7.83 -14.66 11.45
CA ILE A 172 8.03 -13.76 12.58
C ILE A 172 9.22 -12.86 12.27
N ILE A 173 9.09 -11.58 12.61
CA ILE A 173 10.18 -10.60 12.54
C ILE A 173 10.86 -10.57 13.90
N ASP A 174 12.13 -10.95 13.94
CA ASP A 174 12.95 -11.05 15.16
C ASP A 174 14.10 -10.03 15.19
N SER A 175 14.11 -9.09 14.26
CA SER A 175 15.15 -8.10 14.04
C SER A 175 14.53 -6.77 13.59
N ASP A 176 15.16 -5.65 13.96
CA ASP A 176 14.80 -4.30 13.51
C ASP A 176 14.98 -4.11 11.99
N VAL A 177 15.61 -5.09 11.35
CA VAL A 177 16.15 -5.04 10.00
C VAL A 177 15.91 -6.38 9.29
N ILE A 178 15.29 -6.34 8.09
CA ILE A 178 14.86 -7.51 7.29
C ILE A 178 15.13 -7.30 5.78
N GLU A 179 16.27 -7.63 5.14
CA GLU A 179 16.32 -7.46 3.64
C GLU A 179 15.27 -8.37 3.03
N ILE A 180 14.97 -8.18 1.75
CA ILE A 180 14.53 -9.28 0.90
C ILE A 180 15.37 -9.20 -0.39
N ASP A 181 15.91 -10.35 -0.83
CA ASP A 181 16.52 -10.52 -2.15
C ASP A 181 15.55 -11.34 -2.99
N THR A 182 15.16 -10.78 -4.13
CA THR A 182 14.14 -11.34 -5.01
C THR A 182 14.50 -11.06 -6.46
N ASP A 183 14.27 -12.04 -7.32
CA ASP A 183 14.57 -11.95 -8.75
C ASP A 183 13.44 -11.32 -9.58
N SER A 184 12.28 -11.14 -8.94
CA SER A 184 10.99 -10.69 -9.47
C SER A 184 10.22 -9.86 -8.43
N PRO A 185 9.22 -9.04 -8.83
CA PRO A 185 8.44 -8.27 -7.87
C PRO A 185 7.73 -9.17 -6.85
N LEU A 186 7.85 -8.83 -5.57
CA LEU A 186 7.30 -9.63 -4.47
C LEU A 186 6.35 -8.80 -3.61
N VAL A 187 5.12 -9.29 -3.44
CA VAL A 187 4.19 -8.70 -2.46
C VAL A 187 4.67 -9.08 -1.07
N TRP A 188 5.05 -8.09 -0.28
CA TRP A 188 5.47 -8.27 1.10
C TRP A 188 4.44 -7.66 2.04
N THR A 189 4.11 -8.41 3.09
CA THR A 189 3.12 -8.01 4.08
C THR A 189 3.65 -8.26 5.48
N ILE A 190 3.28 -7.38 6.41
CA ILE A 190 3.64 -7.44 7.81
C ILE A 190 2.41 -7.18 8.67
N GLU A 191 2.26 -7.96 9.74
CA GLU A 191 1.27 -7.72 10.77
C GLU A 191 1.61 -6.46 11.58
N LEU A 192 0.64 -5.58 11.71
CA LEU A 192 0.72 -4.39 12.53
C LEU A 192 0.23 -4.72 13.94
N ASN A 193 1.12 -4.76 14.92
CA ASN A 193 0.76 -4.86 16.34
C ASN A 193 0.50 -3.47 16.92
N VAL A 194 -0.69 -3.25 17.49
CA VAL A 194 -1.11 -1.94 18.06
C VAL A 194 -1.52 -2.05 19.52
N ASN A 195 -1.17 -3.16 20.16
CA ASN A 195 -1.36 -3.33 21.59
C ASN A 195 -0.11 -2.88 22.34
N GLU A 196 0.09 -1.55 22.45
CA GLU A 196 0.72 -0.87 23.60
C GLU A 196 0.10 0.54 23.78
#